data_AF-A0A958S0Q9-F1
#
_entry.id   AF-A0A958S0Q9-F1
#
_cell.length_a   1.000
_cell.length_b   1.000
_cell.length_c   1.000
_cell.angle_alpha   90.00
_cell.angle_beta   90.00
_cell.angle_gamma   90.00
#
_symmetry.space_group_name_H-M   'P 1'
#
loop_
_entity.id
_entity.type
_entity.pdbx_description
1 polymer ?
#
loop_
_entity_poly.entity_id
_entity_poly.type
_entity_poly.pdbx_seq_one_letter_code
_entity_poly.pdbx_strand_id
1 'polypeptide(L)'
;YTVGFGVRNFENLEKGLSEMLRVLKPNGTAIILEFSKPRVFPVKQLYQFYFKSILPGLGKLVSKDKSAYTYLPESVNAFPDGKDFTDILTKLNYKNAVAIPLLFGIATIYKASK
;
A
#
# COMPACT_ATOMS: atom_id res chain seq x y z
N TYR A 1 12.49 9.46 6.01
CA TYR A 1 12.25 8.04 6.33
C TYR A 1 11.60 7.42 5.12
N THR A 2 12.09 6.27 4.66
CA THR A 2 11.58 5.61 3.45
C THR A 2 11.16 4.19 3.80
N VAL A 3 9.98 3.78 3.36
CA VAL A 3 9.51 2.39 3.50
C VAL A 3 8.88 1.96 2.19
N GLY A 4 9.19 0.75 1.74
CA GLY A 4 8.64 0.16 0.53
C GLY A 4 7.97 -1.17 0.86
N PHE A 5 6.72 -1.33 0.44
CA PHE A 5 5.95 -2.56 0.49
C PHE A 5 5.89 -3.25 1.87
N GLY A 6 5.96 -2.47 2.96
CA GLY A 6 5.93 -2.98 4.33
C GLY A 6 4.77 -2.44 5.18
N VAL A 7 4.18 -1.30 4.81
CA VAL A 7 3.20 -0.60 5.67
C VAL A 7 1.88 -1.34 5.71
N ARG A 8 1.50 -2.03 4.61
CA ARG A 8 0.29 -2.88 4.60
C ARG A 8 0.34 -4.06 5.58
N ASN A 9 1.51 -4.41 6.10
CA ASN A 9 1.69 -5.52 7.03
C ASN A 9 1.68 -5.05 8.50
N PHE A 10 1.44 -3.76 8.77
CA PHE A 10 1.30 -3.27 10.15
C PHE A 10 0.00 -3.79 10.76
N GLU A 11 0.13 -4.54 11.86
CA GLU A 11 -1.02 -5.02 12.63
C GLU A 11 -1.89 -3.86 13.12
N ASN A 12 -1.26 -2.77 13.57
CA ASN A 12 -1.92 -1.50 13.84
C ASN A 12 -1.29 -0.40 12.99
N LEU A 13 -1.94 -0.10 11.86
CA LEU A 13 -1.47 0.86 10.88
C LEU A 13 -1.25 2.26 11.48
N GLU A 14 -2.23 2.80 12.21
CA GLU A 14 -2.15 4.15 12.78
C GLU A 14 -1.03 4.28 13.82
N LYS A 15 -0.85 3.25 14.66
CA LYS A 15 0.24 3.21 15.65
C LYS A 15 1.60 3.16 14.97
N GLY A 16 1.77 2.31 13.95
CA GLY A 16 3.02 2.23 13.19
C GLY A 16 3.37 3.54 12.48
N LEU A 17 2.37 4.18 11.85
CA LEU A 17 2.52 5.49 11.21
C LEU A 17 2.84 6.61 12.22
N SER A 18 2.25 6.55 13.42
CA SER A 18 2.55 7.52 14.50
C SER A 18 4.00 7.39 14.98
N GLU A 19 4.50 6.17 15.12
CA GLU A 19 5.91 5.95 15.49
C GLU A 19 6.87 6.41 14.39
N MET A 20 6.52 6.18 13.11
CA MET A 20 7.27 6.74 11.98
C MET A 20 7.35 8.28 12.05
N LEU A 21 6.24 8.95 12.41
CA LEU A 21 6.21 10.41 12.57
C LEU A 21 7.07 10.86 13.75
N ARG A 22 7.00 10.15 14.87
CA ARG A 22 7.77 10.47 16.09
C ARG A 22 9.26 10.50 15.79
N VAL A 23 9.78 9.53 15.04
CA VAL A 23 11.22 9.41 14.74
C VAL A 23 11.69 10.30 13.58
N LEU A 24 10.79 10.88 12.78
CA LEU A 24 11.18 11.88 11.78
C LEU A 24 11.79 13.11 12.46
N LYS A 25 12.86 13.63 11.88
CA LYS A 25 13.41 14.95 12.22
C LYS A 25 12.36 16.04 11.93
N PRO A 26 12.40 17.19 12.60
CA PRO A 26 11.60 18.36 12.21
C PRO A 26 11.78 18.67 10.71
N ASN A 27 10.68 18.94 10.00
CA ASN A 27 10.63 19.10 8.53
C ASN A 27 11.08 17.88 7.72
N GLY A 28 11.29 16.74 8.37
CA GLY A 28 11.64 15.48 7.72
C GLY A 28 10.48 14.95 6.88
N THR A 29 10.81 14.31 5.76
CA THR A 29 9.82 13.71 4.85
C THR A 29 9.73 12.20 5.04
N ALA A 30 8.51 11.68 5.14
CA ALA A 30 8.17 10.28 4.94
C ALA A 30 7.85 10.02 3.46
N ILE A 31 8.44 8.97 2.92
CA ILE A 31 8.13 8.41 1.61
C ILE A 31 7.73 6.95 1.80
N ILE A 32 6.50 6.62 1.42
CA ILE A 32 5.92 5.29 1.57
C ILE A 32 5.55 4.80 0.18
N LEU A 33 6.21 3.76 -0.31
CA LEU A 33 5.81 3.05 -1.51
C LEU A 33 4.98 1.84 -1.10
N GLU A 34 3.74 1.72 -1.60
CA GLU A 34 2.88 0.60 -1.28
C GLU A 34 1.99 0.22 -2.46
N PHE A 35 1.50 -1.02 -2.47
CA PHE A 35 0.49 -1.44 -3.43
C PHE A 35 -0.82 -0.66 -3.22
N SER A 36 -1.50 -0.41 -4.33
CA SER A 36 -2.78 0.28 -4.39
C SER A 36 -3.66 -0.36 -5.46
N LYS A 37 -4.92 0.09 -5.57
CA LYS A 37 -5.86 -0.48 -6.53
C LYS A 37 -5.96 0.42 -7.77
N PRO A 38 -5.69 -0.11 -8.98
CA PRO A 38 -5.92 0.65 -10.20
C PRO A 38 -7.41 0.95 -10.35
N ARG A 39 -7.73 2.21 -10.70
CA ARG A 39 -9.12 2.70 -10.81
C ARG A 39 -9.57 2.85 -12.27
N VAL A 40 -8.62 2.93 -13.20
CA VAL A 40 -8.86 3.21 -14.63
C VAL A 40 -9.09 1.94 -15.46
N PHE A 41 -10.05 2.02 -16.39
CA PHE A 41 -10.24 1.03 -17.45
C PHE A 41 -9.12 1.14 -18.50
N PRO A 42 -8.61 0.04 -19.07
CA PRO A 42 -8.95 -1.36 -18.80
C PRO A 42 -8.10 -2.01 -17.69
N VAL A 43 -7.17 -1.26 -17.09
CA VAL A 43 -6.17 -1.80 -16.17
C VAL A 43 -6.81 -2.42 -14.92
N LYS A 44 -7.88 -1.81 -14.39
CA LYS A 44 -8.64 -2.35 -13.26
C LYS A 44 -9.12 -3.79 -13.53
N GLN A 45 -9.67 -4.05 -14.72
CA GLN A 45 -10.20 -5.36 -15.10
C GLN A 45 -9.10 -6.39 -15.23
N LEU A 46 -8.02 -6.04 -15.93
CA LEU A 46 -6.86 -6.92 -16.11
C LEU A 46 -6.20 -7.26 -14.78
N TYR A 47 -6.06 -6.27 -13.90
CA TYR A 47 -5.52 -6.44 -12.56
C TYR A 47 -6.39 -7.40 -11.73
N GLN A 48 -7.71 -7.20 -11.72
CA GLN A 48 -8.63 -8.09 -11.01
C GLN A 48 -8.63 -9.51 -11.58
N PHE A 49 -8.56 -9.66 -12.91
CA PHE A 49 -8.44 -10.96 -13.56
C PHE A 49 -7.15 -11.68 -13.17
N TYR A 50 -6.01 -10.98 -13.17
CA TYR A 50 -4.74 -11.54 -12.73
C TYR A 50 -4.82 -12.04 -11.27
N PHE A 51 -5.34 -11.22 -10.36
CA PHE A 51 -5.46 -11.58 -8.93
C PHE A 51 -6.42 -12.74 -8.67
N LYS A 52 -7.53 -12.83 -9.41
CA LYS A 52 -8.55 -13.87 -9.20
C LYS A 52 -8.25 -15.18 -9.92
N SER A 53 -7.66 -15.11 -11.11
CA SER A 53 -7.59 -16.26 -12.03
C SER A 53 -6.17 -16.76 -12.27
N ILE A 54 -5.17 -15.89 -12.28
CA ILE A 54 -3.78 -16.27 -12.60
C ILE A 54 -2.99 -16.56 -11.33
N LEU A 55 -2.99 -15.62 -10.38
CA LEU A 55 -2.17 -15.70 -9.18
C LEU A 55 -2.43 -16.95 -8.31
N PRO A 56 -3.69 -17.39 -8.09
CA PRO A 56 -3.95 -18.63 -7.34
C PRO A 56 -3.43 -19.88 -8.07
N GLY A 57 -3.42 -19.87 -9.41
CA GLY A 57 -2.87 -20.95 -10.23
C GLY A 57 -1.35 -21.04 -10.10
N LEU A 58 -0.66 -19.90 -10.19
CA LEU A 58 0.80 -19.82 -9.99
C LEU A 58 1.20 -20.21 -8.57
N GLY A 59 0.46 -19.77 -7.55
CA GLY A 59 0.70 -20.14 -6.16
C GLY A 59 0.65 -21.66 -5.94
N LYS A 60 -0.27 -22.37 -6.60
CA LYS A 60 -0.37 -23.84 -6.55
C LYS A 60 0.79 -24.56 -7.26
N LEU A 61 1.35 -23.95 -8.31
CA LEU A 61 2.42 -24.54 -9.14
C LEU A 61 3.82 -24.31 -8.54
N VAL A 62 4.06 -23.15 -7.94
CA VAL A 62 5.41 -22.72 -7.51
C VAL A 62 5.67 -22.99 -6.02
N SER A 63 4.62 -23.05 -5.19
CA SER A 63 4.77 -23.19 -3.74
C SER A 63 3.84 -24.27 -3.18
N LYS A 64 4.39 -25.18 -2.36
CA LYS A 64 3.56 -26.05 -1.50
C LYS A 64 2.81 -25.26 -0.42
N ASP A 65 3.17 -23.98 -0.23
CA ASP A 65 2.54 -23.06 0.70
C ASP A 65 1.56 -22.13 -0.03
N LYS A 66 0.28 -22.49 0.02
CA LYS A 66 -0.84 -21.74 -0.58
C LYS A 66 -1.10 -20.40 0.11
N SER A 67 -0.57 -20.19 1.32
CA SER A 67 -0.95 -19.07 2.18
C SER A 67 -0.43 -17.73 1.67
N ALA A 68 0.85 -17.64 1.29
CA ALA A 68 1.49 -16.38 0.87
C ALA A 68 0.84 -15.77 -0.39
N TYR A 69 0.39 -16.61 -1.33
CA TYR A 69 -0.24 -16.18 -2.58
C TYR A 69 -1.72 -15.83 -2.42
N THR A 70 -2.33 -16.20 -1.29
CA THR A 70 -3.67 -15.74 -0.87
C THR A 70 -3.55 -14.43 -0.08
N TYR A 71 -2.54 -14.35 0.80
CA TYR A 71 -2.28 -13.18 1.65
C TYR A 71 -1.99 -11.90 0.86
N LEU A 72 -1.26 -11.97 -0.25
CA LEU A 72 -0.94 -10.78 -1.04
C LEU A 72 -2.22 -10.10 -1.60
N PRO A 73 -3.13 -10.79 -2.32
CA PRO A 73 -4.45 -10.27 -2.66
C PRO A 73 -5.24 -9.69 -1.49
N GLU A 74 -5.28 -10.39 -0.37
CA GLU A 74 -6.08 -9.98 0.79
C GLU A 74 -5.52 -8.69 1.42
N SER A 75 -4.21 -8.64 1.65
CA SER A 75 -3.54 -7.47 2.22
C SER A 75 -3.67 -6.23 1.32
N VAL A 76 -3.54 -6.38 0.00
CA VAL A 76 -3.72 -5.26 -0.94
C VAL A 76 -5.17 -4.77 -0.95
N ASN A 77 -6.16 -5.67 -0.83
CA ASN A 77 -7.57 -5.28 -0.79
C ASN A 77 -7.94 -4.57 0.52
N ALA A 78 -7.41 -5.04 1.64
CA ALA A 78 -7.65 -4.50 2.98
C ALA A 78 -6.94 -3.16 3.24
N PHE A 79 -5.83 -2.89 2.54
CA PHE A 79 -5.07 -1.66 2.73
C PHE A 79 -5.88 -0.42 2.28
N PRO A 80 -5.98 0.63 3.11
CA PRO A 80 -6.61 1.89 2.73
C PRO A 80 -5.68 2.63 1.76
N ASP A 81 -5.99 2.66 0.47
CA ASP A 81 -5.14 3.23 -0.57
C ASP A 81 -5.66 4.57 -1.13
N GLY A 82 -4.78 5.35 -1.76
CA GLY A 82 -5.13 6.64 -2.36
C GLY A 82 -5.52 7.66 -1.30
N LYS A 83 -6.73 8.24 -1.43
CA LYS A 83 -7.20 9.31 -0.55
C LYS A 83 -7.35 8.84 0.90
N ASP A 84 -7.84 7.62 1.10
CA ASP A 84 -8.06 7.06 2.44
C ASP A 84 -6.74 7.01 3.23
N PHE A 85 -5.65 6.64 2.56
CA PHE A 85 -4.33 6.64 3.18
C PHE A 85 -3.86 8.05 3.54
N THR A 86 -4.02 9.01 2.63
CA THR A 86 -3.62 10.41 2.89
C THR A 86 -4.44 11.07 3.98
N ASP A 87 -5.72 10.68 4.11
CA ASP A 87 -6.60 11.14 5.18
C ASP A 87 -6.13 10.59 6.54
N ILE A 88 -5.70 9.32 6.60
CA ILE A 88 -5.08 8.73 7.80
C ILE A 88 -3.79 9.48 8.16
N LEU A 89 -2.89 9.72 7.20
CA LEU A 89 -1.65 10.47 7.46
C LEU A 89 -1.96 11.86 8.03
N THR A 90 -2.93 12.55 7.44
CA THR A 90 -3.36 13.89 7.89
C THR A 90 -3.94 13.86 9.30
N LYS A 91 -4.79 12.87 9.61
CA LYS A 91 -5.34 12.61 10.96
C LYS A 91 -4.24 12.42 12.00
N LEU A 92 -3.14 11.77 11.62
CA LEU A 92 -1.97 11.53 12.47
C LEU A 92 -0.99 12.71 12.55
N ASN A 93 -1.38 13.89 12.05
CA ASN A 93 -0.60 15.13 12.03
C ASN A 93 0.56 15.19 11.03
N TYR A 94 0.66 14.26 10.08
CA TYR A 94 1.51 14.49 8.92
C TYR A 94 0.99 15.69 8.12
N LYS A 95 1.91 16.47 7.54
CA LYS A 95 1.62 17.63 6.70
C LYS A 95 1.87 17.33 5.23
N ASN A 96 1.20 18.07 4.35
CA ASN A 96 1.39 17.99 2.90
C ASN A 96 1.31 16.56 2.34
N ALA A 97 0.39 15.75 2.88
CA ALA A 97 0.22 14.38 2.46
C ALA A 97 -0.29 14.33 1.01
N VAL A 98 0.45 13.68 0.13
CA VAL A 98 0.09 13.51 -1.28
C VAL A 98 0.28 12.06 -1.71
N ALA A 99 -0.62 11.59 -2.57
CA ALA A 99 -0.55 10.28 -3.22
C ALA A 99 -0.11 10.46 -4.67
N ILE A 100 0.91 9.71 -5.10
CA ILE A 100 1.47 9.73 -6.46
C ILE A 100 1.31 8.31 -7.03
N PRO A 101 0.21 8.04 -7.76
CA PRO A 101 -0.04 6.73 -8.36
C PRO A 101 1.02 6.38 -9.41
N LEU A 102 1.46 5.13 -9.41
CA LEU A 102 2.40 4.54 -10.35
C LEU A 102 1.72 3.40 -11.12
N LEU A 103 2.15 3.17 -12.36
CA LEU A 103 1.65 2.07 -13.20
C LEU A 103 0.12 1.99 -13.17
N PHE A 104 -0.54 3.11 -13.50
CA PHE A 104 -2.01 3.22 -13.51
C PHE A 104 -2.71 2.97 -12.15
N GLY A 105 -1.97 3.08 -11.05
CA GLY A 105 -2.47 2.94 -9.69
C GLY A 105 -2.31 1.55 -9.08
N ILE A 106 -1.48 0.69 -9.65
CA ILE A 106 -1.11 -0.61 -9.05
C ILE A 106 -0.24 -0.43 -7.81
N ALA A 107 0.62 0.59 -7.80
CA ALA A 107 1.36 1.03 -6.63
C ALA A 107 1.24 2.54 -6.50
N THR A 108 1.46 3.07 -5.31
CA THR A 108 1.39 4.50 -5.03
C THR A 108 2.55 4.89 -4.12
N ILE A 109 3.20 6.01 -4.44
CA ILE A 109 4.10 6.68 -3.52
C ILE A 109 3.29 7.71 -2.73
N TYR A 110 3.28 7.56 -1.41
CA TYR A 110 2.77 8.57 -0.50
C TYR A 110 3.93 9.39 0.04
N LYS A 111 3.82 10.70 -0.05
CA LYS A 111 4.78 11.65 0.50
C LYS A 111 4.09 12.54 1.51
N ALA A 112 4.68 12.67 2.69
CA ALA A 112 4.20 13.60 3.71
C ALA A 112 5.36 14.08 4.59
N SER A 113 5.24 15.27 5.19
CA SER A 113 6.24 15.83 6.10
C SER A 113 5.79 15.77 7.56
N LYS A 114 6.74 15.82 8.48
CA LYS A 114 6.47 16.09 9.90
C LYS A 114 6.07 17.55 10.10
#